data_AF-A0A7C8MP78-F1
#
_entry.id   AF-A0A7C8MP78-F1
#
_cell.length_a   1.000
_cell.length_b   1.000
_cell.length_c   1.000
_cell.angle_alpha   90.00
_cell.angle_beta   90.00
_cell.angle_gamma   90.00
#
_symmetry.space_group_name_H-M   'P 1'
#
loop_
_entity.id
_entity.type
_entity.pdbx_description
1 polymer ?
#
loop_
_entity_poly.entity_id
_entity_poly.type
_entity_poly.pdbx_seq_one_letter_code
_entity_poly.pdbx_strand_id
1 'polypeptide(L)'
;MAVAQPVVVSLADLKSGNISFETLQEAFGPESLGILVVKDVPVAFSALRHRLLSYASWMGNLSEKDFETFTNQAAKYLVGWSKGKEKLKNGSADEYKGSFYANCAFYVDPSLESAKPTKQFTLEEFPEYLAPNSWPPKEMLPGFRPVMEQMCTLIIDTAVLVARACDKFAETEIPDYPTAYLENVVKSSSTTKARLLHYYPMPDEALAKGAEEDNWCAVHKDHGCLTGLTSAMFIDELKTNVKLPSFDGRELPEALPALEELSASPDPQSGLWIKDRKGTPVQVKIPRDCIAFQTGEALERITNGKFKAVEHSVRGAYAKGIARNTLAVFTQPNLEDEVDLEQHINFARQFNTLYNVVAPLVRSNPKWASGVQFIFRQQIQPWHPSSTLTHEAAVAVLQVTPEKYWAFSDALFKDQKSYFDVNVVNETRNQTYRRLAKLASTVGVDEAAIYDHLVISDKPADDGSLNTGNKVTTDLKVLVKIARLVGVHVSPTVIFDGVVANDISSGWTKEQWEEWLTKNIV
;
A
#
# COMPACT_ATOMS: atom_id res chain seq x y z
N MET A 1 12.68 15.68 -22.58
CA MET A 1 12.29 14.63 -21.61
C MET A 1 13.51 13.76 -21.38
N ALA A 2 13.92 13.56 -20.12
CA ALA A 2 15.14 12.82 -19.81
C ALA A 2 14.85 11.33 -19.65
N VAL A 3 15.60 10.50 -20.37
CA VAL A 3 15.68 9.05 -20.13
C VAL A 3 16.77 8.85 -19.09
N ALA A 4 16.45 8.21 -17.97
CA ALA A 4 17.40 7.92 -16.92
C ALA A 4 17.99 6.52 -17.10
N GLN A 5 19.26 6.35 -16.74
CA GLN A 5 19.92 5.06 -16.73
C GLN A 5 19.79 4.45 -15.33
N PRO A 6 19.14 3.28 -15.19
CA PRO A 6 19.10 2.59 -13.92
C PRO A 6 20.46 1.94 -13.61
N VAL A 7 20.70 1.63 -12.34
CA VAL A 7 21.85 0.80 -11.95
C VAL A 7 21.67 -0.60 -12.54
N VAL A 8 22.73 -1.16 -13.13
CA VAL A 8 22.72 -2.49 -13.76
C VAL A 8 23.72 -3.41 -13.07
N VAL A 9 23.28 -4.59 -12.65
CA VAL A 9 24.12 -5.64 -12.03
C VAL A 9 23.93 -6.97 -12.74
N SER A 10 24.93 -7.84 -12.72
CA SER A 10 24.79 -9.19 -13.30
C SER A 10 24.14 -10.16 -12.31
N LEU A 11 23.43 -11.16 -12.84
CA LEU A 11 22.95 -12.28 -12.03
C LEU A 11 24.10 -13.04 -11.34
N ALA A 12 25.28 -13.09 -11.98
CA ALA A 12 26.47 -13.73 -11.40
C ALA A 12 26.95 -12.99 -10.15
N ASP A 13 27.00 -11.65 -10.18
CA ASP A 13 27.41 -10.83 -9.03
C ASP A 13 26.42 -10.94 -7.88
N LEU A 14 25.11 -11.02 -8.17
CA LEU A 14 24.09 -11.29 -7.16
C LEU A 14 24.30 -12.66 -6.50
N LYS A 15 24.61 -13.70 -7.29
CA LYS A 15 24.87 -15.06 -6.78
C LYS A 15 26.12 -15.15 -5.92
N SER A 16 27.21 -14.51 -6.32
CA SER A 16 28.45 -14.47 -5.53
C SER A 16 28.38 -13.47 -4.37
N GLY A 17 27.40 -12.57 -4.38
CA GLY A 17 27.27 -11.51 -3.41
C GLY A 17 28.27 -10.38 -3.60
N ASN A 18 28.79 -10.21 -4.82
CA ASN A 18 29.75 -9.16 -5.20
C ASN A 18 29.04 -7.85 -5.58
N ILE A 19 28.10 -7.41 -4.74
CA ILE A 19 27.41 -6.12 -4.92
C ILE A 19 27.88 -5.20 -3.80
N SER A 20 28.43 -4.04 -4.15
CA SER A 20 28.86 -3.07 -3.15
C SER A 20 27.65 -2.38 -2.52
N PHE A 21 27.83 -1.88 -1.29
CA PHE A 21 26.81 -1.08 -0.60
C PHE A 21 26.52 0.23 -1.33
N GLU A 22 27.52 0.81 -1.97
CA GLU A 22 27.36 2.00 -2.82
C GLU A 22 26.43 1.70 -4.01
N THR A 23 26.63 0.59 -4.71
CA THR A 23 25.74 0.17 -5.82
C THR A 23 24.29 -0.02 -5.35
N LEU A 24 24.07 -0.58 -4.16
CA LEU A 24 22.72 -0.72 -3.59
C LEU A 24 22.11 0.63 -3.21
N GLN A 25 22.91 1.55 -2.64
CA GLN A 25 22.46 2.90 -2.33
C GLN A 25 22.16 3.72 -3.59
N GLU A 26 22.97 3.59 -4.65
CA GLU A 26 22.71 4.21 -5.95
C GLU A 26 21.43 3.68 -6.61
N ALA A 27 21.09 2.40 -6.39
CA ALA A 27 19.90 1.78 -6.95
C ALA A 27 18.65 2.08 -6.11
N PHE A 28 18.72 1.97 -4.79
CA PHE A 28 17.56 1.90 -3.88
C PHE A 28 17.56 2.93 -2.75
N GLY A 29 18.66 3.64 -2.53
CA GLY A 29 18.82 4.60 -1.45
C GLY A 29 17.90 5.83 -1.53
N PRO A 30 17.97 6.73 -0.53
CA PRO A 30 17.08 7.89 -0.44
C PRO A 30 17.18 8.86 -1.62
N GLU A 31 18.35 8.92 -2.26
CA GLU A 31 18.64 9.77 -3.42
C GLU A 31 18.53 9.04 -4.77
N SER A 32 18.21 7.75 -4.77
CA SER A 32 18.18 6.93 -5.98
C SER A 32 16.89 7.05 -6.79
N LEU A 33 16.87 6.38 -7.95
CA LEU A 33 15.65 6.14 -8.74
C LEU A 33 14.78 5.00 -8.20
N GLY A 34 15.20 4.32 -7.14
CA GLY A 34 14.47 3.21 -6.53
C GLY A 34 14.32 1.99 -7.43
N ILE A 35 15.22 1.80 -8.40
CA ILE A 35 15.17 0.72 -9.39
C ILE A 35 16.57 0.15 -9.70
N LEU A 36 16.64 -1.17 -9.82
CA LEU A 36 17.84 -1.95 -10.17
C LEU A 36 17.51 -2.85 -11.37
N VAL A 37 18.40 -2.96 -12.34
CA VAL A 37 18.25 -3.87 -13.48
C VAL A 37 19.25 -5.03 -13.36
N VAL A 38 18.74 -6.25 -13.45
CA VAL A 38 19.53 -7.48 -13.45
C VAL A 38 19.69 -7.96 -14.88
N LYS A 39 20.93 -8.01 -15.36
CA LYS A 39 21.31 -8.58 -16.66
C LYS A 39 21.85 -10.01 -16.49
N ASP A 40 22.11 -10.66 -17.62
CA ASP A 40 22.67 -12.01 -17.68
C ASP A 40 21.76 -13.04 -16.97
N VAL A 41 20.44 -12.82 -17.01
CA VAL A 41 19.42 -13.75 -16.52
C VAL A 41 19.36 -15.00 -17.41
N PRO A 42 18.76 -16.13 -16.96
CA PRO A 42 18.74 -17.36 -17.76
C PRO A 42 18.22 -17.13 -19.17
N VAL A 43 18.86 -17.73 -20.18
CA VAL A 43 18.50 -17.55 -21.61
C VAL A 43 17.02 -17.85 -21.89
N ALA A 44 16.42 -18.78 -21.13
CA ALA A 44 15.00 -19.11 -21.21
C ALA A 44 14.07 -17.92 -20.88
N PHE A 45 14.53 -16.92 -20.10
CA PHE A 45 13.75 -15.75 -19.71
C PHE A 45 13.18 -15.01 -20.92
N SER A 46 14.01 -14.70 -21.92
CA SER A 46 13.57 -13.93 -23.09
C SER A 46 12.47 -14.65 -23.86
N ALA A 47 12.57 -15.99 -24.01
CA ALA A 47 11.56 -16.81 -24.66
C ALA A 47 10.26 -16.90 -23.83
N LEU A 48 10.38 -17.09 -22.51
CA LEU A 48 9.23 -17.09 -21.59
C LEU A 48 8.50 -15.75 -21.58
N ARG A 49 9.26 -14.65 -21.48
CA ARG A 49 8.77 -13.27 -21.55
C ARG A 49 7.99 -13.03 -22.84
N HIS A 50 8.60 -13.34 -23.99
CA HIS A 50 7.95 -13.13 -25.29
C HIS A 50 6.65 -13.93 -25.41
N ARG A 51 6.65 -15.20 -24.98
CA ARG A 51 5.45 -16.05 -25.00
C ARG A 51 4.38 -15.56 -24.01
N LEU A 52 4.73 -15.26 -22.75
CA LEU A 52 3.77 -14.81 -21.75
C LEU A 52 3.12 -13.49 -22.13
N LEU A 53 3.91 -12.53 -22.60
CA LEU A 53 3.38 -11.23 -23.01
C LEU A 53 2.54 -11.32 -24.29
N SER A 54 2.69 -12.38 -25.09
CA SER A 54 1.75 -12.70 -26.18
C SER A 54 0.39 -13.15 -25.64
N TYR A 55 0.36 -13.95 -24.55
CA TYR A 55 -0.90 -14.33 -23.89
C TYR A 55 -1.68 -13.13 -23.37
N ALA A 56 -1.04 -12.03 -22.99
CA ALA A 56 -1.74 -10.81 -22.58
C ALA A 56 -2.62 -10.26 -23.72
N SER A 57 -2.13 -10.25 -24.97
CA SER A 57 -2.91 -9.84 -26.14
C SER A 57 -3.95 -10.87 -26.57
N TRP A 58 -3.62 -12.17 -26.53
CA TRP A 58 -4.61 -13.23 -26.76
C TRP A 58 -5.78 -13.12 -25.78
N MET A 59 -5.48 -12.96 -24.49
CA MET A 59 -6.47 -12.82 -23.43
C MET A 59 -7.23 -11.49 -23.53
N GLY A 60 -6.53 -10.38 -23.80
CA GLY A 60 -7.16 -9.06 -23.93
C GLY A 60 -8.24 -8.98 -25.01
N ASN A 61 -8.17 -9.83 -26.03
CA ASN A 61 -9.09 -9.91 -27.16
C ASN A 61 -10.20 -10.97 -27.01
N LEU A 62 -10.38 -11.54 -25.81
CA LEU A 62 -11.49 -12.43 -25.49
C LEU A 62 -12.84 -11.71 -25.41
N SER A 63 -13.94 -12.47 -25.48
CA SER A 63 -15.28 -11.92 -25.30
C SER A 63 -15.60 -11.67 -23.82
N GLU A 64 -16.57 -10.79 -23.53
CA GLU A 64 -17.05 -10.55 -22.15
C GLU A 64 -17.48 -11.85 -21.45
N LYS A 65 -18.16 -12.73 -22.18
CA LYS A 65 -18.58 -14.05 -21.69
C LYS A 65 -17.40 -14.93 -21.30
N ASP A 66 -16.30 -14.88 -22.06
CA ASP A 66 -15.10 -15.65 -21.73
C ASP A 66 -14.44 -15.10 -20.46
N PHE A 67 -14.36 -13.77 -20.32
CA PHE A 67 -13.82 -13.13 -19.11
C PHE A 67 -14.57 -13.53 -17.84
N GLU A 68 -15.90 -13.63 -17.88
CA GLU A 68 -16.73 -14.06 -16.74
C GLU A 68 -16.27 -15.41 -16.16
N THR A 69 -15.69 -16.31 -16.97
CA THR A 69 -15.27 -17.64 -16.52
C THR A 69 -14.03 -17.62 -15.62
N PHE A 70 -13.27 -16.52 -15.63
CA PHE A 70 -12.06 -16.35 -14.80
C PHE A 70 -11.96 -14.96 -14.17
N THR A 71 -13.08 -14.24 -14.01
CA THR A 71 -13.17 -13.02 -13.20
C THR A 71 -13.65 -13.37 -11.79
N ASN A 72 -12.94 -12.91 -10.76
CA ASN A 72 -13.32 -13.10 -9.37
C ASN A 72 -13.69 -11.77 -8.69
N GLN A 73 -14.98 -11.42 -8.72
CA GLN A 73 -15.49 -10.22 -8.05
C GLN A 73 -15.38 -10.31 -6.52
N ALA A 74 -15.56 -11.49 -5.93
CA ALA A 74 -15.46 -11.68 -4.47
C ALA A 74 -14.04 -11.39 -3.95
N ALA A 75 -13.03 -11.71 -4.75
CA ALA A 75 -11.62 -11.35 -4.50
C ALA A 75 -11.27 -9.93 -4.95
N LYS A 76 -12.25 -9.00 -4.95
CA LYS A 76 -12.08 -7.58 -5.30
C LYS A 76 -11.47 -7.36 -6.69
N TYR A 77 -11.64 -8.30 -7.62
CA TYR A 77 -11.01 -8.31 -8.95
C TYR A 77 -9.47 -8.36 -8.91
N LEU A 78 -8.88 -8.83 -7.81
CA LEU A 78 -7.43 -9.00 -7.61
C LEU A 78 -6.98 -10.47 -7.72
N VAL A 79 -7.86 -11.32 -8.26
CA VAL A 79 -7.59 -12.70 -8.67
C VAL A 79 -8.33 -12.94 -9.99
N GLY A 80 -7.63 -13.48 -10.99
CA GLY A 80 -8.18 -13.64 -12.33
C GLY A 80 -8.24 -12.33 -13.12
N TRP A 81 -9.21 -12.20 -14.03
CA TRP A 81 -9.32 -11.06 -14.93
C TRP A 81 -10.02 -9.84 -14.34
N SER A 82 -9.49 -8.67 -14.67
CA SER A 82 -10.01 -7.35 -14.33
C SER A 82 -9.82 -6.35 -15.47
N LYS A 83 -10.87 -5.63 -15.83
CA LYS A 83 -10.89 -4.53 -16.82
C LYS A 83 -11.96 -3.51 -16.42
N GLY A 84 -11.68 -2.21 -16.58
CA GLY A 84 -12.68 -1.15 -16.29
C GLY A 84 -13.04 -1.01 -14.81
N LYS A 85 -12.30 -1.64 -13.90
CA LYS A 85 -12.55 -1.56 -12.43
C LYS A 85 -11.67 -0.52 -11.73
N GLU A 86 -10.61 -0.06 -12.38
CA GLU A 86 -9.74 1.00 -11.87
C GLU A 86 -10.23 2.37 -12.35
N LYS A 87 -10.02 3.42 -11.55
CA LYS A 87 -10.40 4.79 -11.89
C LYS A 87 -9.19 5.56 -12.44
N LEU A 88 -9.38 6.28 -13.54
CA LEU A 88 -8.46 7.30 -14.05
C LEU A 88 -8.45 8.53 -13.13
N LYS A 89 -7.49 9.44 -13.31
CA LYS A 89 -7.37 10.69 -12.51
C LYS A 89 -8.66 11.52 -12.51
N ASN A 90 -9.39 11.51 -13.61
CA ASN A 90 -10.66 12.22 -13.77
C ASN A 90 -11.88 11.47 -13.16
N GLY A 91 -11.66 10.32 -12.52
CA GLY A 91 -12.70 9.51 -11.86
C GLY A 91 -13.45 8.54 -12.78
N SER A 92 -13.20 8.55 -14.09
CA SER A 92 -13.79 7.59 -15.04
C SER A 92 -13.10 6.22 -14.98
N ALA A 93 -13.78 5.17 -15.47
CA ALA A 93 -13.21 3.82 -15.52
C ALA A 93 -12.08 3.73 -16.56
N ASP A 94 -10.98 3.07 -16.21
CA ASP A 94 -9.89 2.76 -17.13
C ASP A 94 -10.25 1.53 -17.99
N GLU A 95 -10.93 1.80 -19.12
CA GLU A 95 -11.33 0.79 -20.10
C GLU A 95 -10.20 0.40 -21.07
N TYR A 96 -9.07 1.11 -21.03
CA TYR A 96 -7.93 0.89 -21.93
C TYR A 96 -6.85 -0.01 -21.32
N LYS A 97 -7.16 -0.63 -20.17
CA LYS A 97 -6.26 -1.52 -19.47
C LYS A 97 -6.97 -2.75 -18.94
N GLY A 98 -6.49 -3.92 -19.35
CA GLY A 98 -6.82 -5.21 -18.78
C GLY A 98 -5.70 -5.71 -17.86
N SER A 99 -6.06 -6.51 -16.87
CA SER A 99 -5.11 -7.14 -15.95
C SER A 99 -5.56 -8.54 -15.58
N PHE A 100 -4.63 -9.49 -15.66
CA PHE A 100 -4.79 -10.82 -15.07
C PHE A 100 -3.93 -10.92 -13.82
N TYR A 101 -4.56 -11.18 -12.68
CA TYR A 101 -3.92 -11.33 -11.39
C TYR A 101 -3.78 -12.81 -11.00
N ALA A 102 -2.58 -13.20 -10.57
CA ALA A 102 -2.30 -14.53 -10.03
C ALA A 102 -1.62 -14.42 -8.66
N ASN A 103 -2.11 -15.19 -7.69
CA ASN A 103 -1.40 -15.50 -6.46
C ASN A 103 -0.28 -16.49 -6.76
N CYS A 104 0.93 -16.21 -6.28
CA CYS A 104 2.12 -17.00 -6.54
C CYS A 104 2.42 -18.03 -5.44
N ALA A 105 1.42 -18.46 -4.68
CA ALA A 105 1.60 -19.47 -3.62
C ALA A 105 2.20 -20.79 -4.14
N PHE A 106 2.01 -21.09 -5.43
CA PHE A 106 2.65 -22.21 -6.13
C PHE A 106 4.19 -22.18 -6.07
N TYR A 107 4.80 -21.01 -5.85
CA TYR A 107 6.25 -20.87 -5.68
C TYR A 107 6.74 -21.56 -4.40
N VAL A 108 5.94 -21.49 -3.33
CA VAL A 108 6.26 -22.11 -2.03
C VAL A 108 5.88 -23.59 -2.03
N ASP A 109 4.71 -23.92 -2.59
CA ASP A 109 4.21 -25.28 -2.73
C ASP A 109 3.40 -25.37 -4.03
N PRO A 110 3.85 -26.14 -5.04
CA PRO A 110 3.19 -26.23 -6.36
C PRO A 110 1.71 -26.64 -6.33
N SER A 111 1.21 -27.19 -5.23
CA SER A 111 -0.20 -27.55 -5.06
C SER A 111 -1.10 -26.39 -4.64
N LEU A 112 -0.53 -25.22 -4.28
CA LEU A 112 -1.28 -24.08 -3.77
C LEU A 112 -1.70 -23.10 -4.86
N GLU A 113 -2.97 -22.72 -4.82
CA GLU A 113 -3.55 -21.67 -5.68
C GLU A 113 -3.60 -20.30 -4.98
N SER A 114 -3.37 -20.26 -3.67
CA SER A 114 -3.39 -19.06 -2.84
C SER A 114 -2.73 -19.33 -1.48
N ALA A 115 -2.50 -18.28 -0.69
CA ALA A 115 -2.11 -18.43 0.70
C ALA A 115 -3.24 -19.12 1.49
N LYS A 116 -2.87 -19.91 2.50
CA LYS A 116 -3.86 -20.64 3.32
C LYS A 116 -4.46 -19.69 4.37
N PRO A 117 -5.80 -19.65 4.53
CA PRO A 117 -6.43 -18.90 5.61
C PRO A 117 -5.93 -19.36 6.98
N THR A 118 -5.81 -18.42 7.92
CA THR A 118 -5.52 -18.70 9.33
C THR A 118 -6.71 -18.29 10.19
N LYS A 119 -6.61 -18.47 11.51
CA LYS A 119 -7.63 -17.95 12.43
C LYS A 119 -7.65 -16.41 12.46
N GLN A 120 -6.53 -15.77 12.14
CA GLN A 120 -6.37 -14.32 12.15
C GLN A 120 -6.62 -13.71 10.78
N PHE A 121 -6.33 -14.45 9.70
CA PHE A 121 -6.52 -14.00 8.33
C PHE A 121 -7.51 -14.92 7.62
N THR A 122 -8.77 -14.50 7.63
CA THR A 122 -9.87 -15.27 7.06
C THR A 122 -10.09 -14.93 5.58
N LEU A 123 -10.62 -15.89 4.81
CA LEU A 123 -10.91 -15.70 3.39
C LEU A 123 -11.90 -14.55 3.16
N GLU A 124 -12.84 -14.36 4.08
CA GLU A 124 -13.84 -13.30 4.03
C GLU A 124 -13.23 -11.90 4.14
N GLU A 125 -12.18 -11.74 4.96
CA GLU A 125 -11.53 -10.46 5.21
C GLU A 125 -10.43 -10.14 4.18
N PHE A 126 -9.70 -11.17 3.74
CA PHE A 126 -8.56 -11.05 2.81
C PHE A 126 -8.74 -11.88 1.52
N PRO A 127 -9.89 -11.76 0.81
CA PRO A 127 -10.18 -12.61 -0.33
C PRO A 127 -9.20 -12.41 -1.50
N GLU A 128 -8.59 -11.22 -1.63
CA GLU A 128 -7.58 -10.93 -2.64
C GLU A 128 -6.30 -11.78 -2.51
N TYR A 129 -5.96 -12.27 -1.31
CA TYR A 129 -4.76 -13.07 -1.07
C TYR A 129 -5.07 -14.55 -0.85
N LEU A 130 -6.26 -14.85 -0.34
CA LEU A 130 -6.66 -16.17 0.12
C LEU A 130 -7.56 -16.90 -0.88
N ALA A 131 -8.22 -16.21 -1.80
CA ALA A 131 -9.04 -16.86 -2.82
C ALA A 131 -8.13 -17.62 -3.82
N PRO A 132 -8.47 -18.87 -4.17
CA PRO A 132 -7.74 -19.62 -5.20
C PRO A 132 -7.68 -18.87 -6.53
N ASN A 133 -6.57 -18.99 -7.24
CA ASN A 133 -6.43 -18.47 -8.59
C ASN A 133 -7.58 -18.88 -9.50
N SER A 134 -8.09 -17.91 -10.25
CA SER A 134 -9.08 -18.11 -11.31
C SER A 134 -8.36 -18.17 -12.65
N TRP A 135 -7.83 -19.35 -12.99
CA TRP A 135 -7.13 -19.57 -14.26
C TRP A 135 -8.12 -19.65 -15.42
N PRO A 136 -7.78 -19.11 -16.62
CA PRO A 136 -8.60 -19.33 -17.80
C PRO A 136 -8.61 -20.83 -18.15
N PRO A 137 -9.71 -21.36 -18.70
CA PRO A 137 -9.79 -22.76 -19.12
C PRO A 137 -8.65 -23.15 -20.08
N LYS A 138 -8.12 -24.36 -19.94
CA LYS A 138 -7.01 -24.86 -20.78
C LYS A 138 -7.41 -24.93 -22.25
N GLU A 139 -8.67 -25.22 -22.52
CA GLU A 139 -9.26 -25.29 -23.86
C GLU A 139 -9.32 -23.90 -24.52
N MET A 140 -9.33 -22.84 -23.71
CA MET A 140 -9.37 -21.45 -24.16
C MET A 140 -7.97 -20.87 -24.34
N LEU A 141 -7.10 -21.03 -23.33
CA LEU A 141 -5.73 -20.52 -23.33
C LEU A 141 -4.73 -21.64 -23.00
N PRO A 142 -4.54 -22.61 -23.91
CA PRO A 142 -3.64 -23.74 -23.67
C PRO A 142 -2.23 -23.24 -23.43
N GLY A 143 -1.55 -23.79 -22.41
CA GLY A 143 -0.17 -23.45 -22.05
C GLY A 143 0.02 -22.16 -21.26
N PHE A 144 -1.03 -21.37 -21.01
CA PHE A 144 -0.92 -20.09 -20.29
C PHE A 144 -0.38 -20.26 -18.86
N ARG A 145 -1.03 -21.10 -18.06
CA ARG A 145 -0.68 -21.31 -16.64
C ARG A 145 0.80 -21.75 -16.47
N PRO A 146 1.30 -22.81 -17.14
CA PRO A 146 2.70 -23.20 -17.00
C PRO A 146 3.69 -22.09 -17.35
N VAL A 147 3.41 -21.30 -18.39
CA VAL A 147 4.28 -20.18 -18.81
C VAL A 147 4.27 -19.06 -17.76
N MET A 148 3.09 -18.74 -17.21
CA MET A 148 2.95 -17.75 -16.14
C MET A 148 3.70 -18.18 -14.87
N GLU A 149 3.52 -19.43 -14.43
CA GLU A 149 4.17 -19.99 -13.24
C GLU A 149 5.70 -20.02 -13.39
N GLN A 150 6.22 -20.47 -14.54
CA GLN A 150 7.66 -20.49 -14.82
C GLN A 150 8.27 -19.08 -14.84
N MET A 151 7.58 -18.13 -15.46
CA MET A 151 8.03 -16.74 -15.51
C MET A 151 8.06 -16.10 -14.12
N CYS A 152 6.99 -16.29 -13.33
CA CYS A 152 6.92 -15.78 -11.96
C CYS A 152 8.01 -16.41 -11.09
N THR A 153 8.23 -17.72 -11.19
CA THR A 153 9.30 -18.42 -10.45
C THR A 153 10.67 -17.83 -10.74
N LEU A 154 11.00 -17.59 -12.01
CA LEU A 154 12.29 -17.01 -12.40
C LEU A 154 12.47 -15.58 -11.85
N ILE A 155 11.41 -14.76 -11.90
CA ILE A 155 11.44 -13.41 -11.33
C ILE A 155 11.61 -13.46 -9.81
N ILE A 156 10.86 -14.32 -9.10
CA ILE A 156 10.94 -14.46 -7.64
C ILE A 156 12.32 -14.99 -7.22
N ASP A 157 12.86 -15.99 -7.89
CA ASP A 157 14.23 -16.50 -7.64
C ASP A 157 15.28 -15.40 -7.77
N THR A 158 15.12 -14.52 -8.76
CA THR A 158 16.00 -13.37 -8.93
C THR A 158 15.77 -12.33 -7.83
N ALA A 159 14.52 -12.10 -7.43
CA ALA A 159 14.15 -11.21 -6.32
C ALA A 159 14.77 -11.66 -4.99
N VAL A 160 14.80 -12.97 -4.71
CA VAL A 160 15.44 -13.54 -3.51
C VAL A 160 16.92 -13.16 -3.46
N LEU A 161 17.62 -13.16 -4.60
CA LEU A 161 19.04 -12.77 -4.66
C LEU A 161 19.23 -11.25 -4.45
N VAL A 162 18.33 -10.42 -5.00
CA VAL A 162 18.34 -8.98 -4.74
C VAL A 162 18.05 -8.69 -3.28
N ALA A 163 17.07 -9.38 -2.69
CA ALA A 163 16.72 -9.30 -1.28
C ALA A 163 17.91 -9.67 -0.38
N ARG A 164 18.64 -10.74 -0.70
CA ARG A 164 19.88 -11.11 0.00
C ARG A 164 20.95 -10.01 -0.07
N ALA A 165 21.10 -9.35 -1.22
CA ALA A 165 22.04 -8.23 -1.33
C ALA A 165 21.61 -7.05 -0.44
N CYS A 166 20.31 -6.74 -0.41
CA CYS A 166 19.73 -5.76 0.50
C CYS A 166 19.94 -6.13 1.98
N ASP A 167 19.76 -7.40 2.35
CA ASP A 167 20.01 -7.89 3.72
C ASP A 167 21.45 -7.68 4.15
N LYS A 168 22.43 -8.01 3.30
CA LYS A 168 23.85 -7.79 3.62
C LYS A 168 24.16 -6.32 3.96
N PHE A 169 23.53 -5.39 3.24
CA PHE A 169 23.62 -3.97 3.55
C PHE A 169 22.92 -3.66 4.88
N ALA A 170 21.67 -4.10 5.04
CA ALA A 170 20.84 -3.80 6.20
C ALA A 170 21.43 -4.34 7.51
N GLU A 171 21.92 -5.57 7.53
CA GLU A 171 22.61 -6.19 8.67
C GLU A 171 23.84 -5.40 9.15
N THR A 172 24.47 -4.65 8.24
CA THR A 172 25.64 -3.82 8.59
C THR A 172 25.22 -2.42 9.03
N GLU A 173 24.19 -1.86 8.39
CA GLU A 173 23.85 -0.43 8.47
C GLU A 173 22.67 -0.11 9.39
N ILE A 174 21.93 -1.13 9.83
CA ILE A 174 20.72 -0.99 10.63
C ILE A 174 20.91 -1.79 11.92
N PRO A 175 20.99 -1.12 13.09
CA PRO A 175 21.03 -1.80 14.38
C PRO A 175 19.86 -2.77 14.54
N ASP A 176 20.13 -3.94 15.09
CA ASP A 176 19.15 -4.98 15.41
C ASP A 176 18.37 -5.55 14.20
N TYR A 177 18.85 -5.32 12.97
CA TYR A 177 18.25 -5.92 11.77
C TYR A 177 18.38 -7.45 11.79
N PRO A 178 17.29 -8.21 11.62
CA PRO A 178 17.35 -9.67 11.67
C PRO A 178 18.13 -10.24 10.48
N THR A 179 18.96 -11.25 10.75
CA THR A 179 19.76 -11.90 9.70
C THR A 179 18.87 -12.51 8.61
N ALA A 180 19.19 -12.21 7.35
CA ALA A 180 18.50 -12.68 6.16
C ALA A 180 16.97 -12.42 6.16
N TYR A 181 16.53 -11.34 6.80
CA TYR A 181 15.11 -11.05 6.98
C TYR A 181 14.36 -10.94 5.65
N LEU A 182 14.79 -10.04 4.77
CA LEU A 182 14.12 -9.76 3.51
C LEU A 182 14.20 -10.96 2.56
N GLU A 183 15.34 -11.65 2.51
CA GLU A 183 15.51 -12.88 1.75
C GLU A 183 14.47 -13.92 2.17
N ASN A 184 14.30 -14.15 3.48
CA ASN A 184 13.34 -15.10 4.01
C ASN A 184 11.90 -14.68 3.70
N VAL A 185 11.57 -13.40 3.87
CA VAL A 185 10.26 -12.83 3.51
C VAL A 185 9.93 -13.11 2.04
N VAL A 186 10.83 -12.77 1.12
CA VAL A 186 10.59 -12.96 -0.32
C VAL A 186 10.51 -14.45 -0.68
N LYS A 187 11.41 -15.27 -0.13
CA LYS A 187 11.52 -16.70 -0.46
C LYS A 187 10.36 -17.55 0.08
N SER A 188 9.77 -17.17 1.20
CA SER A 188 8.71 -17.93 1.87
C SER A 188 7.31 -17.33 1.72
N SER A 189 7.19 -16.21 0.99
CA SER A 189 5.92 -15.53 0.78
C SER A 189 4.97 -16.35 -0.09
N SER A 190 3.83 -16.71 0.50
CA SER A 190 2.67 -17.28 -0.19
C SER A 190 1.70 -16.21 -0.69
N THR A 191 1.93 -14.94 -0.36
CA THR A 191 1.10 -13.77 -0.71
C THR A 191 1.66 -12.96 -1.87
N THR A 192 2.83 -13.33 -2.40
CA THR A 192 3.39 -12.75 -3.64
C THR A 192 2.34 -12.79 -4.74
N LYS A 193 2.19 -11.68 -5.46
CA LYS A 193 1.15 -11.51 -6.47
C LYS A 193 1.75 -11.09 -7.79
N ALA A 194 1.33 -11.72 -8.86
CA ALA A 194 1.69 -11.35 -10.22
C ALA A 194 0.50 -10.66 -10.91
N ARG A 195 0.82 -9.67 -11.75
CA ARG A 195 -0.14 -8.92 -12.55
C ARG A 195 0.38 -8.85 -13.98
N LEU A 196 -0.26 -9.59 -14.87
CA LEU A 196 -0.04 -9.49 -16.31
C LEU A 196 -0.93 -8.38 -16.86
N LEU A 197 -0.34 -7.34 -17.43
CA LEU A 197 -1.05 -6.17 -17.94
C LEU A 197 -1.13 -6.19 -19.46
N HIS A 198 -2.30 -5.83 -19.97
CA HIS A 198 -2.56 -5.55 -21.38
C HIS A 198 -3.13 -4.13 -21.50
N TYR A 199 -2.36 -3.23 -22.12
CA TYR A 199 -2.85 -1.91 -22.52
C TYR A 199 -3.36 -2.02 -23.94
N TYR A 200 -4.65 -1.75 -24.12
CA TYR A 200 -5.34 -1.88 -25.39
C TYR A 200 -4.85 -0.85 -26.42
N PRO A 201 -4.93 -1.16 -27.73
CA PRO A 201 -4.78 -0.15 -28.77
C PRO A 201 -5.74 1.03 -28.55
N MET A 202 -5.21 2.25 -28.67
CA MET A 202 -6.02 3.45 -28.50
C MET A 202 -7.04 3.59 -29.65
N PRO A 203 -8.33 3.82 -29.36
CA PRO A 203 -9.34 4.05 -30.39
C PRO A 203 -9.13 5.41 -31.06
N ASP A 204 -9.71 5.58 -32.25
CA ASP A 204 -9.55 6.81 -33.05
C ASP A 204 -10.06 8.04 -32.30
N GLU A 205 -11.13 7.90 -31.51
CA GLU A 205 -11.69 8.97 -30.68
C GLU A 205 -10.75 9.39 -29.54
N ALA A 206 -10.04 8.43 -28.93
CA ALA A 206 -9.04 8.73 -27.92
C ALA A 206 -7.89 9.47 -28.58
N LEU A 207 -7.33 8.93 -29.67
CA LEU A 207 -6.22 9.54 -30.43
C LEU A 207 -6.51 11.00 -30.83
N ALA A 208 -7.75 11.28 -31.27
CA ALA A 208 -8.19 12.60 -31.68
C ALA A 208 -8.22 13.65 -30.56
N LYS A 209 -8.36 13.24 -29.29
CA LYS A 209 -8.31 14.14 -28.12
C LYS A 209 -6.89 14.61 -27.77
N GLY A 210 -5.86 14.01 -28.38
CA GLY A 210 -4.46 14.30 -28.09
C GLY A 210 -3.98 13.67 -26.78
N ALA A 211 -2.65 13.66 -26.57
CA ALA A 211 -2.01 13.06 -25.41
C ALA A 211 -2.20 13.91 -24.13
N GLU A 212 -3.44 14.04 -23.63
CA GLU A 212 -3.70 14.63 -22.32
C GLU A 212 -3.22 13.70 -21.17
N GLU A 213 -3.03 14.26 -19.97
CA GLU A 213 -2.54 13.57 -18.76
C GLU A 213 -3.43 12.43 -18.23
N ASP A 214 -4.57 12.17 -18.87
CA ASP A 214 -5.58 11.19 -18.45
C ASP A 214 -5.25 9.73 -18.85
N ASN A 215 -4.25 9.51 -19.72
CA ASN A 215 -3.84 8.15 -20.18
C ASN A 215 -2.75 7.48 -19.32
N TRP A 216 -2.55 7.99 -18.11
CA TRP A 216 -1.55 7.50 -17.17
C TRP A 216 -2.21 6.58 -16.15
N CYS A 217 -1.56 5.46 -15.82
CA CYS A 217 -1.82 4.89 -14.48
C CYS A 217 -1.47 5.97 -13.45
N ALA A 218 -2.35 6.16 -12.45
CA ALA A 218 -2.14 7.17 -11.42
C ALA A 218 -0.74 7.03 -10.80
N VAL A 219 -0.13 8.16 -10.44
CA VAL A 219 1.15 8.15 -9.72
C VAL A 219 0.94 7.43 -8.39
N HIS A 220 1.71 6.38 -8.14
CA HIS A 220 1.60 5.56 -6.94
C HIS A 220 2.95 4.99 -6.52
N LYS A 221 2.99 4.41 -5.32
CA LYS A 221 4.07 3.55 -4.83
C LYS A 221 3.55 2.13 -4.79
N ASP A 222 4.45 1.17 -5.01
CA ASP A 222 4.13 -0.23 -4.75
C ASP A 222 4.18 -0.48 -3.24
N HIS A 223 3.27 -1.31 -2.72
CA HIS A 223 3.18 -1.58 -1.28
C HIS A 223 4.16 -2.66 -0.80
N GLY A 224 4.59 -3.57 -1.69
CA GLY A 224 5.42 -4.73 -1.36
C GLY A 224 6.88 -4.40 -1.07
N CYS A 225 7.73 -5.44 -1.08
CA CYS A 225 9.17 -5.32 -0.88
C CYS A 225 9.86 -4.87 -2.18
N LEU A 226 9.85 -5.78 -3.17
CA LEU A 226 10.45 -5.58 -4.48
C LEU A 226 9.42 -5.94 -5.56
N THR A 227 9.25 -5.09 -6.56
CA THR A 227 8.42 -5.39 -7.73
C THR A 227 9.33 -5.79 -8.88
N GLY A 228 9.27 -7.07 -9.25
CA GLY A 228 9.94 -7.60 -10.43
C GLY A 228 9.18 -7.23 -11.70
N LEU A 229 9.85 -6.55 -12.64
CA LEU A 229 9.26 -6.02 -13.86
C LEU A 229 9.96 -6.62 -15.08
N THR A 230 9.16 -7.09 -16.03
CA THR A 230 9.65 -7.37 -17.39
C THR A 230 9.78 -6.06 -18.15
N SER A 231 10.67 -6.01 -19.14
CA SER A 231 10.49 -5.01 -20.19
C SER A 231 9.15 -5.24 -20.92
N ALA A 232 8.58 -4.18 -21.48
CA ALA A 232 7.29 -4.27 -22.16
C ALA A 232 7.44 -4.87 -23.57
N MET A 233 6.42 -5.60 -24.01
CA MET A 233 6.25 -6.06 -25.39
C MET A 233 5.24 -5.14 -26.08
N PHE A 234 5.52 -4.75 -27.33
CA PHE A 234 4.62 -3.95 -28.15
C PHE A 234 4.19 -4.76 -29.38
N ILE A 235 2.89 -4.75 -29.68
CA ILE A 235 2.30 -5.55 -30.75
C ILE A 235 1.44 -4.63 -31.61
N ASP A 236 1.54 -4.77 -32.93
CA ASP A 236 0.60 -4.17 -33.87
C ASP A 236 -0.55 -5.15 -34.10
N GLU A 237 -1.66 -4.97 -33.37
CA GLU A 237 -2.85 -5.83 -33.41
C GLU A 237 -3.70 -5.62 -34.68
N LEU A 238 -3.36 -4.63 -35.52
CA LEU A 238 -3.96 -4.49 -36.85
C LEU A 238 -3.25 -5.37 -37.89
N LYS A 239 -1.96 -5.65 -37.69
CA LYS A 239 -1.18 -6.56 -38.55
C LYS A 239 -1.14 -7.99 -38.03
N THR A 240 -1.23 -8.14 -36.72
CA THR A 240 -1.14 -9.44 -36.04
C THR A 240 -2.54 -9.97 -35.75
N ASN A 241 -2.86 -11.19 -36.18
CA ASN A 241 -4.12 -11.82 -35.81
C ASN A 241 -4.08 -12.24 -34.33
N VAL A 242 -4.75 -11.46 -33.49
CA VAL A 242 -4.88 -11.69 -32.03
C VAL A 242 -6.18 -12.38 -31.64
N LYS A 243 -6.98 -12.87 -32.61
CA LYS A 243 -8.16 -13.68 -32.33
C LYS A 243 -7.78 -15.13 -32.05
N LEU A 244 -8.26 -15.68 -30.95
CA LEU A 244 -7.97 -17.07 -30.60
C LEU A 244 -8.29 -18.04 -31.74
N PRO A 245 -7.39 -18.97 -32.06
CA PRO A 245 -7.66 -20.00 -33.04
C PRO A 245 -8.78 -20.93 -32.54
N SER A 246 -9.70 -21.31 -33.43
CA SER A 246 -10.67 -22.36 -33.12
C SER A 246 -10.00 -23.74 -33.16
N PHE A 247 -10.26 -24.56 -32.14
CA PHE A 247 -9.72 -25.91 -32.01
C PHE A 247 -10.76 -27.01 -32.30
N ASP A 248 -11.92 -26.69 -32.90
CA ASP A 248 -13.06 -27.59 -33.20
C ASP A 248 -12.69 -29.07 -33.48
N GLY A 249 -12.65 -29.90 -32.42
CA GLY A 249 -12.35 -31.33 -32.50
C GLY A 249 -10.89 -31.72 -32.83
N ARG A 250 -9.96 -30.76 -32.87
CA ARG A 250 -8.52 -30.97 -33.05
C ARG A 250 -7.81 -31.10 -31.70
N GLU A 251 -6.66 -31.76 -31.70
CA GLU A 251 -5.81 -31.86 -30.51
C GLU A 251 -5.36 -30.45 -30.06
N LEU A 252 -5.56 -30.14 -28.77
CA LEU A 252 -5.14 -28.87 -28.20
C LEU A 252 -3.61 -28.77 -28.24
N PRO A 253 -3.04 -27.66 -28.75
CA PRO A 253 -1.60 -27.48 -28.71
C PRO A 253 -1.12 -27.38 -27.26
N GLU A 254 0.15 -27.68 -27.03
CA GLU A 254 0.76 -27.51 -25.70
C GLU A 254 0.75 -26.05 -25.23
N ALA A 255 0.97 -25.11 -26.17
CA ALA A 255 0.94 -23.67 -25.96
C ALA A 255 0.53 -22.93 -27.22
N LEU A 256 0.00 -21.71 -27.06
CA LEU A 256 -0.24 -20.79 -28.18
C LEU A 256 1.10 -20.24 -28.73
N PRO A 257 1.18 -19.95 -30.03
CA PRO A 257 2.37 -19.34 -30.61
C PRO A 257 2.60 -17.93 -30.04
N ALA A 258 3.87 -17.56 -29.92
CA ALA A 258 4.24 -16.18 -29.61
C ALA A 258 3.86 -15.26 -30.77
N LEU A 259 3.35 -14.08 -30.45
CA LEU A 259 2.96 -13.05 -31.40
C LEU A 259 4.17 -12.23 -31.86
N GLU A 260 4.06 -11.56 -32.99
CA GLU A 260 5.12 -10.69 -33.51
C GLU A 260 5.34 -9.48 -32.58
N GLU A 261 6.57 -9.34 -32.06
CA GLU A 261 6.97 -8.20 -31.22
C GLU A 261 7.59 -7.09 -32.09
N LEU A 262 7.14 -5.85 -31.93
CA LEU A 262 7.78 -4.69 -32.54
C LEU A 262 9.17 -4.43 -31.97
N SER A 263 10.10 -3.93 -32.79
CA SER A 263 11.48 -3.62 -32.35
C SER A 263 11.54 -2.54 -31.25
N ALA A 264 10.62 -1.58 -31.28
CA ALA A 264 10.45 -0.54 -30.27
C ALA A 264 9.01 -0.03 -30.28
N SER A 265 8.63 0.71 -29.23
CA SER A 265 7.35 1.44 -29.25
C SER A 265 7.37 2.56 -30.28
N PRO A 266 6.32 2.71 -31.10
CA PRO A 266 6.15 3.88 -31.96
C PRO A 266 5.79 5.14 -31.18
N ASP A 267 5.35 5.04 -29.91
CA ASP A 267 5.17 6.17 -29.01
C ASP A 267 6.38 6.27 -28.05
N PRO A 268 7.28 7.28 -28.22
CA PRO A 268 8.44 7.44 -27.36
C PRO A 268 8.10 7.72 -25.89
N GLN A 269 6.90 8.25 -25.61
CA GLN A 269 6.44 8.56 -24.25
C GLN A 269 5.83 7.34 -23.54
N SER A 270 5.59 6.23 -24.24
CA SER A 270 5.09 5.00 -23.63
C SER A 270 6.14 4.32 -22.75
N GLY A 271 5.69 3.69 -21.66
CA GLY A 271 6.54 2.94 -20.74
C GLY A 271 6.50 3.43 -19.30
N LEU A 272 7.53 3.05 -18.55
CA LEU A 272 7.69 3.32 -17.12
C LEU A 272 8.29 4.70 -16.89
N TRP A 273 7.63 5.47 -16.04
CA TRP A 273 8.07 6.78 -15.58
C TRP A 273 8.21 6.78 -14.08
N ILE A 274 9.39 7.14 -13.61
CA ILE A 274 9.69 7.27 -12.18
C ILE A 274 9.79 8.76 -11.88
N LYS A 275 9.18 9.20 -10.80
CA LYS A 275 9.38 10.54 -10.29
C LYS A 275 10.64 10.53 -9.45
N ASP A 276 11.67 11.22 -9.92
CA ASP A 276 12.93 11.32 -9.18
C ASP A 276 12.74 12.04 -7.84
N ARG A 277 13.79 12.07 -7.03
CA ARG A 277 13.73 12.65 -5.68
C ARG A 277 13.52 14.17 -5.66
N LYS A 278 13.70 14.85 -6.79
CA LYS A 278 13.37 16.27 -6.98
C LYS A 278 11.95 16.50 -7.48
N GLY A 279 11.18 15.43 -7.66
CA GLY A 279 9.82 15.48 -8.18
C GLY A 279 9.73 15.48 -9.71
N THR A 280 10.84 15.26 -10.42
CA THR A 280 10.91 15.30 -11.88
C THR A 280 10.59 13.92 -12.47
N PRO A 281 9.61 13.79 -13.37
CA PRO A 281 9.35 12.55 -14.07
C PRO A 281 10.50 12.21 -15.05
N VAL A 282 11.10 11.04 -14.89
CA VAL A 282 12.11 10.47 -15.79
C VAL A 282 11.66 9.13 -16.32
N GLN A 283 12.01 8.84 -17.58
CA GLN A 283 11.64 7.57 -18.19
C GLN A 283 12.75 6.53 -17.97
N VAL A 284 12.37 5.30 -17.61
CA VAL A 284 13.31 4.17 -17.49
C VAL A 284 13.00 3.12 -18.53
N LYS A 285 14.04 2.61 -19.19
CA LYS A 285 13.95 1.52 -20.17
C LYS A 285 14.59 0.27 -19.60
N ILE A 286 13.90 -0.86 -19.75
CA ILE A 286 14.37 -2.17 -19.32
C ILE A 286 14.75 -2.95 -20.60
N PRO A 287 15.95 -3.54 -20.70
CA PRO A 287 16.30 -4.42 -21.82
C PRO A 287 15.42 -5.69 -21.86
N ARG A 288 15.33 -6.36 -23.03
CA ARG A 288 14.41 -7.50 -23.21
C ARG A 288 14.84 -8.75 -22.45
N ASP A 289 16.14 -8.89 -22.26
CA ASP A 289 16.87 -9.96 -21.60
C ASP A 289 17.26 -9.59 -20.16
N CYS A 290 16.55 -8.64 -19.55
CA CYS A 290 16.79 -8.19 -18.19
C CYS A 290 15.49 -8.18 -17.37
N ILE A 291 15.64 -8.24 -16.05
CA ILE A 291 14.56 -8.07 -15.08
C ILE A 291 14.88 -6.80 -14.27
N ALA A 292 13.92 -5.91 -14.12
CA ALA A 292 14.08 -4.77 -13.21
C ALA A 292 13.39 -5.05 -11.87
N PHE A 293 13.96 -4.52 -10.79
CA PHE A 293 13.38 -4.56 -9.45
C PHE A 293 13.19 -3.14 -8.96
N GLN A 294 11.94 -2.78 -8.68
CA GLN A 294 11.58 -1.50 -8.11
C GLN A 294 11.26 -1.64 -6.62
N THR A 295 11.62 -0.65 -5.83
CA THR A 295 11.38 -0.62 -4.38
C THR A 295 9.94 -0.28 -4.04
N GLY A 296 9.37 -1.02 -3.07
CA GLY A 296 8.06 -0.73 -2.49
C GLY A 296 8.12 -0.31 -1.02
N GLU A 297 6.96 0.06 -0.47
CA GLU A 297 6.83 0.64 0.87
C GLU A 297 7.21 -0.34 1.99
N ALA A 298 6.94 -1.64 1.83
CA ALA A 298 7.37 -2.64 2.82
C ALA A 298 8.90 -2.67 2.95
N LEU A 299 9.64 -2.59 1.84
CA LEU A 299 11.10 -2.51 1.89
C LEU A 299 11.59 -1.24 2.57
N GLU A 300 10.93 -0.11 2.31
CA GLU A 300 11.25 1.17 2.96
C GLU A 300 11.09 1.07 4.48
N ARG A 301 10.04 0.39 4.95
CA ARG A 301 9.81 0.13 6.38
C ARG A 301 10.83 -0.84 6.96
N ILE A 302 11.02 -2.00 6.32
CA ILE A 302 11.96 -3.05 6.76
C ILE A 302 13.38 -2.49 6.91
N THR A 303 13.76 -1.52 6.08
CA THR A 303 15.11 -0.94 6.07
C THR A 303 15.21 0.42 6.75
N ASN A 304 14.23 0.83 7.56
CA ASN A 304 14.22 2.12 8.26
C ASN A 304 14.54 3.32 7.34
N GLY A 305 14.02 3.29 6.12
CA GLY A 305 14.22 4.33 5.10
C GLY A 305 15.59 4.34 4.43
N LYS A 306 16.49 3.38 4.73
CA LYS A 306 17.79 3.24 4.05
C LYS A 306 17.63 2.86 2.58
N PHE A 307 16.59 2.11 2.26
CA PHE A 307 16.03 2.03 0.92
C PHE A 307 14.66 2.69 0.91
N LYS A 308 14.26 3.29 -0.21
CA LYS A 308 13.09 4.17 -0.24
C LYS A 308 12.20 3.92 -1.44
N ALA A 309 10.93 3.67 -1.19
CA ALA A 309 9.93 3.47 -2.23
C ALA A 309 9.83 4.70 -3.15
N VAL A 310 9.47 4.47 -4.40
CA VAL A 310 9.42 5.51 -5.43
C VAL A 310 8.04 5.66 -6.03
N GLU A 311 7.65 6.92 -6.21
CA GLU A 311 6.47 7.28 -6.98
C GLU A 311 6.74 7.00 -8.46
N HIS A 312 5.85 6.26 -9.09
CA HIS A 312 5.98 5.92 -10.50
C HIS A 312 4.60 5.87 -11.17
N SER A 313 4.64 5.87 -12.49
CA SER A 313 3.46 5.76 -13.34
C SER A 313 3.83 5.07 -14.64
N VAL A 314 2.85 4.45 -15.27
CA VAL A 314 3.03 3.75 -16.54
C VAL A 314 2.06 4.32 -17.56
N ARG A 315 2.57 4.54 -18.76
CA ARG A 315 1.80 5.03 -19.91
C ARG A 315 1.73 3.96 -21.00
N GLY A 316 0.52 3.71 -21.50
CA GLY A 316 0.28 2.88 -22.69
C GLY A 316 0.88 3.49 -23.97
N ALA A 317 0.85 2.76 -25.08
CA ALA A 317 1.25 3.31 -26.37
C ALA A 317 0.13 4.16 -26.94
N TYR A 318 0.38 5.46 -27.12
CA TYR A 318 -0.58 6.36 -27.77
C TYR A 318 -0.44 6.29 -29.29
N ALA A 319 -0.77 5.12 -29.84
CA ALA A 319 -0.67 4.82 -31.27
C ALA A 319 -1.77 3.86 -31.71
N LYS A 320 -2.24 4.05 -32.95
CA LYS A 320 -3.31 3.22 -33.53
C LYS A 320 -2.84 1.79 -33.71
N GLY A 321 -3.64 0.83 -33.23
CA GLY A 321 -3.36 -0.60 -33.36
C GLY A 321 -2.28 -1.14 -32.42
N ILE A 322 -1.68 -0.31 -31.56
CA ILE A 322 -0.52 -0.74 -30.76
C ILE A 322 -0.95 -1.12 -29.34
N ALA A 323 -0.83 -2.41 -29.03
CA ALA A 323 -0.94 -2.90 -27.66
C ALA A 323 0.42 -2.83 -26.94
N ARG A 324 0.38 -2.66 -25.61
CA ARG A 324 1.55 -2.75 -24.73
C ARG A 324 1.28 -3.80 -23.65
N ASN A 325 2.14 -4.80 -23.56
CA ASN A 325 2.03 -5.89 -22.59
C ASN A 325 3.22 -5.90 -21.64
N THR A 326 3.00 -6.14 -20.34
CA THR A 326 4.07 -6.26 -19.35
C THR A 326 3.63 -7.13 -18.18
N LEU A 327 4.58 -7.74 -17.48
CA LEU A 327 4.35 -8.45 -16.23
C LEU A 327 4.98 -7.67 -15.08
N ALA A 328 4.23 -7.52 -13.99
CA ALA A 328 4.73 -7.09 -12.68
C ALA A 328 4.53 -8.21 -11.66
N VAL A 329 5.55 -8.51 -10.86
CA VAL A 329 5.50 -9.50 -9.78
C VAL A 329 5.85 -8.79 -8.46
N PHE A 330 4.83 -8.59 -7.63
CA PHE A 330 4.92 -7.91 -6.35
C PHE A 330 5.35 -8.93 -5.30
N THR A 331 6.63 -8.96 -4.97
CA THR A 331 7.10 -9.70 -3.79
C THR A 331 6.69 -8.92 -2.56
N GLN A 332 6.00 -9.57 -1.63
CA GLN A 332 5.45 -8.92 -0.45
C GLN A 332 5.47 -9.87 0.74
N PRO A 333 5.49 -9.36 1.97
CA PRO A 333 5.44 -10.19 3.17
C PRO A 333 4.13 -11.00 3.25
N ASN A 334 4.19 -12.16 3.92
CA ASN A 334 2.98 -12.89 4.32
C ASN A 334 2.13 -12.02 5.27
N LEU A 335 0.85 -12.34 5.38
CA LEU A 335 -0.08 -11.57 6.22
C LEU A 335 0.34 -11.52 7.70
N GLU A 336 1.05 -12.56 8.17
CA GLU A 336 1.53 -12.71 9.54
C GLU A 336 2.93 -12.07 9.75
N ASP A 337 3.64 -11.67 8.69
CA ASP A 337 5.00 -11.15 8.79
C ASP A 337 5.02 -9.70 9.32
N GLU A 338 5.93 -9.40 10.23
CA GLU A 338 6.06 -8.06 10.83
C GLU A 338 6.87 -7.11 9.92
N VAL A 339 6.19 -6.18 9.24
CA VAL A 339 6.83 -5.28 8.25
C VAL A 339 7.45 -4.04 8.89
N ASP A 340 7.10 -3.76 10.15
CA ASP A 340 7.62 -2.62 10.92
C ASP A 340 8.20 -3.13 12.25
N LEU A 341 9.51 -3.42 12.23
CA LEU A 341 10.27 -3.96 13.35
C LEU A 341 10.44 -2.93 14.50
N GLU A 342 10.14 -1.65 14.26
CA GLU A 342 10.31 -0.58 15.25
C GLU A 342 8.98 -0.12 15.87
N GLN A 343 7.84 -0.26 15.17
CA GLN A 343 6.69 0.59 15.50
C GLN A 343 5.54 0.03 16.33
N HIS A 344 5.27 -1.27 16.44
CA HIS A 344 4.18 -1.85 17.31
C HIS A 344 3.01 -0.85 17.62
N ILE A 345 2.32 -0.32 16.59
CA ILE A 345 1.70 1.03 16.64
C ILE A 345 0.42 1.13 17.47
N ASN A 346 0.32 2.18 18.29
CA ASN A 346 -0.89 2.68 18.94
C ASN A 346 -0.94 4.22 18.96
N PHE A 347 -2.15 4.80 19.04
CA PHE A 347 -2.38 6.27 19.15
C PHE A 347 -1.65 6.90 20.35
N ALA A 348 -1.39 6.13 21.41
CA ALA A 348 -0.65 6.62 22.57
C ALA A 348 0.78 7.07 22.24
N ARG A 349 1.46 6.47 21.24
CA ARG A 349 2.83 6.87 20.88
C ARG A 349 2.90 8.34 20.42
N GLN A 350 1.98 8.79 19.55
CA GLN A 350 2.00 10.18 19.08
C GLN A 350 1.65 11.18 20.19
N PHE A 351 0.64 10.87 21.01
CA PHE A 351 0.32 11.72 22.15
C PHE A 351 1.49 11.79 23.13
N ASN A 352 2.14 10.66 23.43
CA ASN A 352 3.28 10.62 24.34
C ASN A 352 4.45 11.46 23.83
N THR A 353 4.77 11.38 22.54
CA THR A 353 5.78 12.24 21.92
C THR A 353 5.38 13.71 21.99
N LEU A 354 4.15 14.04 21.60
CA LEU A 354 3.66 15.42 21.62
C LEU A 354 3.71 16.04 23.03
N TYR A 355 3.20 15.31 24.02
CA TYR A 355 3.04 15.80 25.38
C TYR A 355 4.35 15.80 26.17
N ASN A 356 5.13 14.72 26.11
CA ASN A 356 6.32 14.55 26.93
C ASN A 356 7.61 15.06 26.27
N VAL A 357 7.61 15.27 24.95
CA VAL A 357 8.82 15.69 24.19
C VAL A 357 8.59 17.03 23.50
N VAL A 358 7.59 17.12 22.62
CA VAL A 358 7.40 18.31 21.75
C VAL A 358 6.90 19.52 22.52
N ALA A 359 5.94 19.36 23.45
CA ALA A 359 5.43 20.48 24.22
C ALA A 359 6.50 21.13 25.13
N PRO A 360 7.33 20.37 25.88
CA PRO A 360 8.49 20.94 26.58
C PRO A 360 9.47 21.65 25.64
N LEU A 361 9.76 21.04 24.48
CA LEU A 361 10.64 21.60 23.46
C LEU A 361 10.13 22.95 22.95
N VAL A 362 8.85 23.05 22.57
CA VAL A 362 8.21 24.30 22.12
C VAL A 362 8.23 25.36 23.21
N ARG A 363 7.93 25.01 24.47
CA ARG A 363 7.98 25.95 25.60
C ARG A 363 9.39 26.48 25.87
N SER A 364 10.42 25.67 25.63
CA SER A 364 11.82 26.05 25.83
C SER A 364 12.39 26.96 24.74
N ASN A 365 11.72 27.05 23.58
CA ASN A 365 12.14 27.87 22.46
C ASN A 365 11.24 29.12 22.35
N PRO A 366 11.74 30.34 22.64
CA PRO A 366 10.93 31.55 22.60
C PRO A 366 10.22 31.81 21.27
N LYS A 367 10.84 31.42 20.15
CA LYS A 367 10.26 31.59 18.80
C LYS A 367 9.02 30.71 18.64
N TRP A 368 9.13 29.44 19.00
CA TRP A 368 8.03 28.49 18.88
C TRP A 368 6.94 28.76 19.91
N ALA A 369 7.31 29.07 21.15
CA ALA A 369 6.36 29.36 22.22
C ALA A 369 5.38 30.50 21.86
N SER A 370 5.82 31.51 21.09
CA SER A 370 4.95 32.58 20.60
C SER A 370 4.25 32.28 19.27
N GLY A 371 4.71 31.27 18.52
CA GLY A 371 4.32 31.04 17.13
C GLY A 371 3.44 29.80 16.89
N VAL A 372 3.26 28.92 17.88
CA VAL A 372 2.46 27.69 17.70
C VAL A 372 1.53 27.41 18.88
N GLN A 373 0.33 26.92 18.57
CA GLN A 373 -0.64 26.43 19.55
C GLN A 373 -1.07 25.01 19.20
N PHE A 374 -0.98 24.09 20.18
CA PHE A 374 -1.49 22.74 20.03
C PHE A 374 -2.94 22.63 20.50
N ILE A 375 -3.79 22.09 19.64
CA ILE A 375 -5.20 21.82 19.94
C ILE A 375 -5.44 20.32 19.77
N PHE A 376 -5.75 19.63 20.86
CA PHE A 376 -6.14 18.23 20.82
C PHE A 376 -7.67 18.12 20.75
N ARG A 377 -8.17 17.66 19.61
CA ARG A 377 -9.60 17.40 19.37
C ARG A 377 -9.90 15.90 19.46
N GLN A 378 -11.00 15.58 20.13
CA GLN A 378 -11.49 14.21 20.30
C GLN A 378 -12.04 13.68 18.96
N GLN A 379 -11.62 12.47 18.55
CA GLN A 379 -12.06 11.80 17.33
C GLN A 379 -12.39 10.33 17.59
N ILE A 380 -13.69 10.05 17.73
CA ILE A 380 -14.20 8.72 18.09
C ILE A 380 -13.92 7.71 16.96
N GLN A 381 -13.51 6.50 17.34
CA GLN A 381 -13.45 5.34 16.46
C GLN A 381 -14.74 4.51 16.61
N PRO A 382 -15.69 4.58 15.66
CA PRO A 382 -17.03 4.01 15.84
C PRO A 382 -17.07 2.48 15.89
N TRP A 383 -15.99 1.79 15.48
CA TRP A 383 -15.85 0.34 15.56
C TRP A 383 -15.40 -0.16 16.95
N HIS A 384 -14.97 0.73 17.85
CA HIS A 384 -14.68 0.42 19.26
C HIS A 384 -15.70 1.14 20.17
N PRO A 385 -16.73 0.46 20.70
CA PRO A 385 -17.79 1.10 21.49
C PRO A 385 -17.26 1.94 22.67
N SER A 386 -16.21 1.46 23.34
CA SER A 386 -15.58 2.15 24.47
C SER A 386 -14.87 3.44 24.06
N SER A 387 -14.53 3.63 22.78
CA SER A 387 -13.94 4.86 22.26
C SER A 387 -14.86 6.06 22.54
N THR A 388 -16.17 5.90 22.41
CA THR A 388 -17.09 7.01 22.70
C THR A 388 -16.98 7.43 24.17
N LEU A 389 -16.90 6.45 25.08
CA LEU A 389 -16.89 6.68 26.52
C LEU A 389 -15.61 7.39 26.97
N THR A 390 -14.45 7.00 26.43
CA THR A 390 -13.16 7.63 26.75
C THR A 390 -13.11 9.07 26.25
N HIS A 391 -13.72 9.36 25.10
CA HIS A 391 -13.80 10.70 24.53
C HIS A 391 -14.77 11.58 25.29
N GLU A 392 -15.92 11.03 25.72
CA GLU A 392 -16.87 11.73 26.61
C GLU A 392 -16.19 12.11 27.94
N ALA A 393 -15.38 11.22 28.53
CA ALA A 393 -14.60 11.55 29.74
C ALA A 393 -13.60 12.68 29.51
N ALA A 394 -12.92 12.70 28.37
CA ALA A 394 -12.00 13.78 28.02
C ALA A 394 -12.72 15.13 27.85
N VAL A 395 -13.91 15.14 27.25
CA VAL A 395 -14.76 16.34 27.15
C VAL A 395 -15.32 16.76 28.52
N ALA A 396 -15.64 15.81 29.39
CA ALA A 396 -16.08 16.14 30.76
C ALA A 396 -14.97 16.85 31.54
N VAL A 397 -13.72 16.40 31.42
CA VAL A 397 -12.58 17.10 32.01
C VAL A 397 -12.41 18.50 31.41
N LEU A 398 -12.62 18.70 30.11
CA LEU A 398 -12.60 20.03 29.50
C LEU A 398 -13.69 20.97 30.04
N GLN A 399 -14.89 20.46 30.31
CA GLN A 399 -15.98 21.27 30.86
C GLN A 399 -15.77 21.59 32.35
N VAL A 400 -15.29 20.63 33.14
CA VAL A 400 -15.18 20.77 34.61
C VAL A 400 -13.87 21.42 35.03
N THR A 401 -12.74 21.04 34.42
CA THR A 401 -11.39 21.45 34.84
C THR A 401 -10.43 21.46 33.63
N PRO A 402 -10.59 22.40 32.67
CA PRO A 402 -9.87 22.37 31.40
C PRO A 402 -8.34 22.40 31.53
N GLU A 403 -7.78 23.00 32.59
CA GLU A 403 -6.35 23.00 32.87
C GLU A 403 -5.77 21.61 33.19
N LYS A 404 -6.62 20.65 33.57
CA LYS A 404 -6.25 19.26 33.83
C LYS A 404 -6.41 18.34 32.64
N TYR A 405 -6.98 18.82 31.53
CA TYR A 405 -7.27 18.01 30.35
C TYR A 405 -6.05 17.23 29.81
N TRP A 406 -4.91 17.90 29.67
CA TRP A 406 -3.70 17.26 29.15
C TRP A 406 -3.13 16.22 30.12
N ALA A 407 -3.17 16.50 31.42
CA ALA A 407 -2.75 15.54 32.44
C ALA A 407 -3.69 14.31 32.48
N PHE A 408 -5.00 14.54 32.37
CA PHE A 408 -5.98 13.46 32.26
C PHE A 408 -5.76 12.62 31.00
N SER A 409 -5.51 13.27 29.86
CA SER A 409 -5.23 12.58 28.61
C SER A 409 -4.00 11.67 28.74
N ASP A 410 -2.92 12.16 29.36
CA ASP A 410 -1.72 11.35 29.65
C ASP A 410 -2.03 10.15 30.58
N ALA A 411 -2.80 10.35 31.64
CA ALA A 411 -3.26 9.26 32.50
C ALA A 411 -4.10 8.23 31.74
N LEU A 412 -4.99 8.68 30.85
CA LEU A 412 -5.83 7.85 30.00
C LEU A 412 -5.03 7.06 28.98
N PHE A 413 -4.01 7.66 28.35
CA PHE A 413 -3.13 6.92 27.45
C PHE A 413 -2.28 5.88 28.17
N LYS A 414 -1.82 6.17 29.39
CA LYS A 414 -1.10 5.21 30.23
C LYS A 414 -1.96 4.01 30.64
N ASP A 415 -3.25 4.24 30.88
CA ASP A 415 -4.22 3.21 31.29
C ASP A 415 -5.12 2.71 30.14
N GLN A 416 -4.84 3.07 28.88
CA GLN A 416 -5.77 2.86 27.75
C GLN A 416 -6.17 1.40 27.55
N LYS A 417 -5.27 0.46 27.83
CA LYS A 417 -5.52 -0.98 27.69
C LYS A 417 -6.70 -1.42 28.53
N SER A 418 -6.88 -0.81 29.70
CA SER A 418 -7.98 -1.08 30.62
C SER A 418 -9.37 -0.73 30.05
N TYR A 419 -9.43 0.01 28.94
CA TYR A 419 -10.64 0.45 28.25
C TYR A 419 -10.80 -0.14 26.84
N PHE A 420 -9.91 -1.05 26.41
CA PHE A 420 -10.08 -1.76 25.14
C PHE A 420 -11.21 -2.78 25.21
N ASP A 421 -11.76 -3.15 24.04
CA ASP A 421 -13.00 -3.91 23.92
C ASP A 421 -13.05 -5.15 24.83
N VAL A 422 -11.99 -5.97 24.81
CA VAL A 422 -11.89 -7.18 25.64
C VAL A 422 -12.02 -6.93 27.15
N ASN A 423 -11.62 -5.75 27.62
CA ASN A 423 -11.59 -5.40 29.04
C ASN A 423 -12.86 -4.69 29.53
N VAL A 424 -13.73 -4.25 28.61
CA VAL A 424 -14.98 -3.53 28.93
C VAL A 424 -16.23 -4.22 28.37
N VAL A 425 -16.08 -5.31 27.63
CA VAL A 425 -17.20 -6.00 26.94
C VAL A 425 -18.35 -6.40 27.88
N ASN A 426 -18.04 -6.71 29.14
CA ASN A 426 -19.04 -7.09 30.15
C ASN A 426 -19.44 -5.94 31.08
N GLU A 427 -18.95 -4.73 30.82
CA GLU A 427 -19.29 -3.55 31.61
C GLU A 427 -20.48 -2.81 31.02
N THR A 428 -21.37 -2.37 31.90
CA THR A 428 -22.36 -1.37 31.54
C THR A 428 -21.68 -0.02 31.30
N ARG A 429 -22.27 0.81 30.44
CA ARG A 429 -21.79 2.18 30.14
C ARG A 429 -21.48 2.99 31.40
N ASN A 430 -22.37 2.95 32.40
CA ASN A 430 -22.19 3.71 33.64
C ASN A 430 -21.09 3.12 34.56
N GLN A 431 -20.75 1.84 34.46
CA GLN A 431 -19.60 1.27 35.19
C GLN A 431 -18.29 1.78 34.61
N THR A 432 -18.15 1.79 33.28
CA THR A 432 -16.97 2.34 32.61
C THR A 432 -16.80 3.83 32.90
N TYR A 433 -17.89 4.62 32.97
CA TYR A 433 -17.80 6.02 33.39
C TYR A 433 -17.35 6.23 34.83
N ARG A 434 -17.74 5.37 35.77
CA ARG A 434 -17.21 5.45 37.14
C ARG A 434 -15.69 5.22 37.14
N ARG A 435 -15.21 4.26 36.35
CA ARG A 435 -13.77 4.01 36.18
C ARG A 435 -13.04 5.20 35.57
N LEU A 436 -13.61 5.82 34.52
CA LEU A 436 -13.06 7.02 33.88
C LEU A 436 -13.06 8.25 34.80
N ALA A 437 -14.10 8.44 35.60
CA ALA A 437 -14.15 9.50 36.61
C ALA A 437 -13.09 9.30 37.70
N LYS A 438 -12.92 8.05 38.16
CA LYS A 438 -11.86 7.67 39.10
C LYS A 438 -10.47 7.83 38.51
N LEU A 439 -10.28 7.56 37.22
CA LEU A 439 -9.03 7.86 36.55
C LEU A 439 -8.78 9.38 36.50
N ALA A 440 -9.81 10.19 36.25
CA ALA A 440 -9.68 11.65 36.28
C ALA A 440 -9.28 12.19 37.65
N SER A 441 -9.72 11.57 38.74
CA SER A 441 -9.30 11.99 40.09
C SER A 441 -7.83 11.77 40.39
N THR A 442 -7.16 10.84 39.68
CA THR A 442 -5.70 10.64 39.79
C THR A 442 -4.87 11.85 39.37
N VAL A 443 -5.43 12.75 38.57
CA VAL A 443 -4.78 14.00 38.13
C VAL A 443 -5.28 15.24 38.89
N GLY A 444 -6.07 15.03 39.94
CA GLY A 444 -6.59 16.06 40.83
C GLY A 444 -7.86 16.74 40.34
N VAL A 445 -8.69 16.04 39.57
CA VAL A 445 -10.04 16.48 39.18
C VAL A 445 -11.07 15.89 40.15
N ASP A 446 -12.18 16.59 40.41
CA ASP A 446 -13.25 16.07 41.26
C ASP A 446 -13.97 14.87 40.59
N GLU A 447 -13.84 13.69 41.18
CA GLU A 447 -14.45 12.44 40.70
C GLU A 447 -15.97 12.54 40.57
N ALA A 448 -16.63 13.14 41.56
CA ALA A 448 -18.09 13.24 41.60
C ALA A 448 -18.59 14.19 40.52
N ALA A 449 -17.88 15.31 40.31
CA ALA A 449 -18.20 16.26 39.24
C ALA A 449 -18.05 15.64 37.86
N ILE A 450 -16.99 14.86 37.62
CA ILE A 450 -16.79 14.17 36.33
C ILE A 450 -17.86 13.10 36.12
N TYR A 451 -18.17 12.30 37.13
CA TYR A 451 -19.22 11.29 37.01
C TYR A 451 -20.59 11.91 36.73
N ASP A 452 -20.93 13.02 37.38
CA ASP A 452 -22.17 13.78 37.13
C ASP A 452 -22.28 14.30 35.68
N HIS A 453 -21.15 14.57 35.02
CA HIS A 453 -21.14 14.95 33.60
C HIS A 453 -21.31 13.77 32.64
N LEU A 454 -20.96 12.56 33.08
CA LEU A 454 -20.90 11.37 32.24
C LEU A 454 -22.12 10.45 32.39
N VAL A 455 -22.69 10.40 33.59
CA VAL A 455 -23.75 9.45 33.95
C VAL A 455 -24.94 9.54 32.99
N ILE A 456 -25.44 8.37 32.61
CA ILE A 456 -26.68 8.24 31.83
C ILE A 456 -27.80 7.84 32.77
N SER A 457 -28.88 8.62 32.74
CA SER A 457 -30.12 8.33 33.47
C SER A 457 -30.75 7.02 33.00
N ASP A 458 -31.27 6.24 33.94
CA ASP A 458 -32.12 5.07 33.67
C ASP A 458 -33.60 5.43 33.53
N LYS A 459 -33.93 6.72 33.61
CA LYS A 459 -35.28 7.29 33.47
C LYS A 459 -35.36 8.23 32.27
N PRO A 460 -36.53 8.31 31.60
CA PRO A 460 -36.80 9.34 30.60
C PRO A 460 -36.57 10.75 31.16
N ALA A 461 -36.28 11.71 30.27
CA ALA A 461 -36.34 13.12 30.66
C ALA A 461 -37.78 13.57 30.96
N ASP A 462 -37.92 14.77 31.54
CA ASP A 462 -39.22 15.34 31.92
C ASP A 462 -40.18 15.49 30.73
N ASP A 463 -39.66 15.63 29.50
CA ASP A 463 -40.42 15.69 28.25
C ASP A 463 -40.73 14.30 27.64
N GLY A 464 -40.34 13.22 28.32
CA GLY A 464 -40.49 11.84 27.88
C GLY A 464 -39.40 11.35 26.92
N SER A 465 -38.38 12.15 26.61
CA SER A 465 -37.32 11.75 25.69
C SER A 465 -36.45 10.62 26.26
N LEU A 466 -36.09 9.66 25.38
CA LEU A 466 -35.31 8.46 25.72
C LEU A 466 -33.85 8.51 25.23
N ASN A 467 -33.50 9.51 24.40
CA ASN A 467 -32.18 9.65 23.78
C ASN A 467 -31.50 10.95 24.24
N THR A 468 -31.36 11.10 25.55
CA THR A 468 -30.92 12.35 26.21
C THR A 468 -29.40 12.51 26.19
N GLY A 469 -28.65 11.41 26.11
CA GLY A 469 -27.19 11.43 26.27
C GLY A 469 -26.78 11.88 27.69
N ASN A 470 -25.57 12.44 27.79
CA ASN A 470 -24.99 13.04 28.99
C ASN A 470 -24.66 14.53 28.75
N LYS A 471 -24.09 15.21 29.77
CA LYS A 471 -23.84 16.66 29.73
C LYS A 471 -22.79 17.08 28.68
N VAL A 472 -21.99 16.14 28.18
CA VAL A 472 -20.93 16.38 27.18
C VAL A 472 -21.33 16.00 25.75
N THR A 473 -22.49 15.35 25.58
CA THR A 473 -22.92 14.81 24.28
C THR A 473 -23.01 15.88 23.19
N THR A 474 -23.48 17.10 23.52
CA THR A 474 -23.61 18.20 22.56
C THR A 474 -22.25 18.67 22.05
N ASP A 475 -21.27 18.82 22.94
CA ASP A 475 -19.91 19.25 22.57
C ASP A 475 -19.19 18.20 21.74
N LEU A 476 -19.33 16.93 22.12
CA LEU A 476 -18.75 15.83 21.34
C LEU A 476 -19.34 15.75 19.93
N LYS A 477 -20.65 16.02 19.76
CA LYS A 477 -21.28 16.15 18.43
C LYS A 477 -20.66 17.28 17.62
N VAL A 478 -20.30 18.42 18.23
CA VAL A 478 -19.63 19.53 17.55
C VAL A 478 -18.21 19.13 17.12
N LEU A 479 -17.45 18.46 18.00
CA LEU A 479 -16.10 17.97 17.67
C LEU A 479 -16.13 17.00 16.48
N VAL A 480 -17.07 16.06 16.46
CA VAL A 480 -17.26 15.14 15.32
C VAL A 480 -17.66 15.88 14.03
N LYS A 481 -18.49 16.93 14.11
CA LYS A 481 -18.85 17.76 12.95
C LYS A 481 -17.63 18.51 12.39
N ILE A 482 -16.80 19.07 13.27
CA ILE A 482 -15.56 19.77 12.87
C ILE A 482 -14.61 18.79 12.16
N ALA A 483 -14.40 17.60 12.74
CA ALA A 483 -13.54 16.57 12.15
C ALA A 483 -14.01 16.14 10.75
N ARG A 484 -15.33 15.99 10.55
CA ARG A 484 -15.92 15.70 9.24
C ARG A 484 -15.70 16.83 8.23
N LEU A 485 -15.82 18.09 8.66
CA LEU A 485 -15.65 19.24 7.78
C LEU A 485 -14.23 19.33 7.19
N VAL A 486 -13.24 18.92 7.96
CA VAL A 486 -11.81 18.97 7.59
C VAL A 486 -11.27 17.63 7.07
N GLY A 487 -12.13 16.65 6.80
CA GLY A 487 -11.76 15.39 6.15
C GLY A 487 -10.99 14.39 7.03
N VAL A 488 -11.21 14.39 8.35
CA VAL A 488 -10.58 13.40 9.25
C VAL A 488 -11.26 12.05 9.08
N HIS A 489 -10.55 11.11 8.45
CA HIS A 489 -11.03 9.74 8.22
C HIS A 489 -10.40 8.72 9.18
N VAL A 490 -9.19 8.98 9.66
CA VAL A 490 -8.42 8.09 10.54
C VAL A 490 -7.89 8.88 11.73
N SER A 491 -7.71 8.23 12.88
CA SER A 491 -7.03 8.81 14.04
C SER A 491 -5.70 8.09 14.31
N PRO A 492 -4.63 8.84 14.66
CA PRO A 492 -4.57 10.29 14.70
C PRO A 492 -4.50 10.94 13.30
N THR A 493 -5.00 12.18 13.18
CA THR A 493 -4.79 13.07 12.02
C THR A 493 -4.27 14.41 12.56
N VAL A 494 -3.18 14.93 12.00
CA VAL A 494 -2.63 16.24 12.36
C VAL A 494 -3.10 17.29 11.36
N ILE A 495 -3.50 18.46 11.89
CA ILE A 495 -3.96 19.60 11.09
C ILE A 495 -3.09 20.79 11.46
N PHE A 496 -2.45 21.39 10.47
CA PHE A 496 -1.66 22.60 10.60
C PHE A 496 -2.30 23.73 9.79
N ASP A 497 -2.62 24.85 10.45
CA ASP A 497 -3.30 26.02 9.86
C ASP A 497 -4.54 25.69 9.02
N GLY A 498 -5.31 24.69 9.47
CA GLY A 498 -6.54 24.26 8.82
C GLY A 498 -6.36 23.24 7.69
N VAL A 499 -5.13 22.84 7.38
CA VAL A 499 -4.79 21.86 6.35
C VAL A 499 -4.29 20.56 6.99
N VAL A 500 -4.73 19.41 6.46
CA VAL A 500 -4.25 18.09 6.92
C VAL A 500 -2.76 17.94 6.59
N ALA A 501 -1.93 17.75 7.63
CA ALA A 501 -0.49 17.59 7.54
C ALA A 501 -0.12 16.10 7.43
N ASN A 502 -0.17 15.57 6.21
CA ASN A 502 0.04 14.14 5.93
C ASN A 502 1.49 13.67 6.13
N ASP A 503 2.43 14.60 6.25
CA ASP A 503 3.84 14.32 6.54
C ASP A 503 4.07 13.93 8.00
N ILE A 504 3.23 14.44 8.92
CA ILE A 504 3.38 14.21 10.37
C ILE A 504 2.89 12.82 10.74
N SER A 505 3.84 11.96 11.14
CA SER A 505 3.56 10.58 11.56
C SER A 505 3.59 10.43 13.09
N SER A 506 2.86 9.44 13.60
CA SER A 506 2.93 9.02 15.01
C SER A 506 4.30 8.48 15.42
N GLY A 507 5.13 8.10 14.45
CA GLY A 507 6.50 7.63 14.65
C GLY A 507 7.56 8.73 14.67
N TRP A 508 7.20 10.01 14.51
CA TRP A 508 8.19 11.09 14.43
C TRP A 508 9.08 11.19 15.68
N THR A 509 10.38 11.31 15.45
CA THR A 509 11.38 11.55 16.51
C THR A 509 11.39 13.02 16.94
N LYS A 510 12.09 13.32 18.04
CA LYS A 510 12.30 14.69 18.52
C LYS A 510 12.90 15.58 17.44
N GLU A 511 13.90 15.07 16.71
CA GLU A 511 14.68 15.78 15.70
C GLU A 511 13.80 16.13 14.50
N GLN A 512 12.93 15.20 14.07
CA GLN A 512 11.96 15.46 12.99
C GLN A 512 10.96 16.55 13.38
N TRP A 513 10.50 16.56 14.64
CA TRP A 513 9.68 17.64 15.16
C TRP A 513 10.43 18.98 15.22
N GLU A 514 11.70 18.99 15.65
CA GLU A 514 12.55 20.19 15.66
C GLU A 514 12.74 20.77 14.26
N GLU A 515 13.07 19.92 13.28
CA GLU A 515 13.22 20.32 11.88
C GLU A 515 11.91 20.93 11.35
N TRP A 516 10.80 20.23 11.55
CA TRP A 516 9.50 20.67 11.07
C TRP A 516 9.05 21.98 11.75
N LEU A 517 9.23 22.11 13.06
CA LEU A 517 8.89 23.35 13.79
C LEU A 517 9.77 24.51 13.35
N THR A 518 11.06 24.27 13.11
CA THR A 518 11.99 25.30 12.59
C THR A 518 11.54 25.81 11.23
N LYS A 519 11.13 24.88 10.36
CA LYS A 519 10.74 25.16 8.98
C LYS A 519 9.38 25.87 8.88
N ASN A 520 8.41 25.47 9.70
CA ASN A 520 7.01 25.87 9.51
C ASN A 520 6.52 26.93 10.50
N ILE A 521 7.14 27.10 11.66
CA ILE A 521 6.77 28.14 12.62
C ILE A 521 7.60 29.40 12.34
N VAL A 522 6.96 30.36 11.68
CA VAL A 522 7.56 31.62 11.21
C VAL A 522 7.84 32.57 12.35
#